data_AF-M1E5M8-F1
#
_entry.id   AF-M1E5M8-F1
#
_cell.length_a   1.000
_cell.length_b   1.000
_cell.length_c   1.000
_cell.angle_alpha   90.00
_cell.angle_beta   90.00
_cell.angle_gamma   90.00
#
_symmetry.space_group_name_H-M   'P 1'
#
loop_
_entity.id
_entity.type
_entity.pdbx_description
1 polymer ?
#
loop_
_entity_poly.entity_id
_entity_poly.type
_entity_poly.pdbx_seq_one_letter_code
_entity_poly.pdbx_strand_id
1 'polypeptide(L)'
;MFKKKFLLFFITLITYLLLNFQDNAYSQTIVNYDAEYKEGQKIAKEIESYYKIVKDPVVQERLNKIGERLQKYAREFSGVKDLKLTIKAYYSNDVNAFALPGGFIFVTTGMLNFVRTDDELACILSHETGHVVLDHHRKQMELQKKYTLVALAVIIASRGNAAASESASLLSMAMMNQYSIGLEKQADEFAIKCAMACGYNPVGLLTTMERLNARERSSQDINWGIYQNHPDTEERIKYIIADLKKYGVIINRRIAADYFRVTNKGPNIYIEKDLWFNLQDYPEIFPNPFIDLTSVIKNLNLALNEEPNIYDIRVINSKNSVIIDIKNIAVITAKNTEENRKVLEELSSRLKNIMWKNSFWEAFN
;
A
#
# COMPACT_ATOMS: atom_id res chain seq x y z
N MET A 1 35.15 48.23 13.36
CA MET A 1 34.10 48.70 12.42
C MET A 1 33.94 47.82 11.18
N PHE A 2 35.01 47.33 10.55
CA PHE A 2 34.97 46.51 9.33
C PHE A 2 34.16 45.21 9.45
N LYS A 3 34.30 44.45 10.54
CA LYS A 3 33.58 43.18 10.74
C LYS A 3 32.05 43.32 10.85
N LYS A 4 31.56 44.39 11.49
CA LYS A 4 30.10 44.65 11.59
C LYS A 4 29.50 45.07 10.25
N LYS A 5 30.22 45.88 9.46
CA LYS A 5 29.78 46.25 8.10
C LYS A 5 29.79 45.07 7.13
N PHE A 6 30.77 44.16 7.27
CA PHE A 6 30.85 42.94 6.47
C PHE A 6 29.74 41.93 6.80
N LEU A 7 29.42 41.75 8.09
CA LEU A 7 28.30 40.91 8.53
C LEU A 7 26.95 41.47 8.07
N LEU A 8 26.76 42.80 8.18
CA LEU A 8 25.53 43.45 7.74
C LEU A 8 25.36 43.35 6.21
N PHE A 9 26.45 43.47 5.45
CA PHE A 9 26.46 43.26 4.00
C PHE A 9 26.11 41.82 3.62
N PHE A 10 26.64 40.82 4.34
CA PHE A 10 26.31 39.41 4.10
C PHE A 10 24.86 39.07 4.46
N ILE A 11 24.36 39.60 5.58
CA ILE A 11 22.95 39.42 5.97
C ILE A 11 22.04 40.09 4.94
N THR A 12 22.35 41.31 4.50
CA THR A 12 21.55 41.99 3.47
C THR A 12 21.67 41.31 2.11
N LEU A 13 22.81 40.74 1.75
CA LEU A 13 22.99 39.96 0.52
C LEU A 13 22.23 38.63 0.57
N ILE A 14 22.27 37.90 1.69
CA ILE A 14 21.49 36.66 1.89
C ILE A 14 20.00 36.98 1.92
N THR A 15 19.59 38.06 2.61
CA THR A 15 18.20 38.51 2.63
C THR A 15 17.75 38.96 1.24
N TYR A 16 18.61 39.65 0.48
CA TYR A 16 18.37 40.03 -0.91
C TYR A 16 18.32 38.79 -1.82
N LEU A 17 19.16 37.78 -1.62
CA LEU A 17 19.11 36.53 -2.40
C LEU A 17 17.89 35.67 -2.03
N LEU A 18 17.46 35.66 -0.77
CA LEU A 18 16.24 34.97 -0.33
C LEU A 18 14.96 35.69 -0.79
N LEU A 19 14.97 37.03 -0.83
CA LEU A 19 13.84 37.85 -1.29
C LEU A 19 13.77 37.99 -2.82
N ASN A 20 14.92 37.97 -3.52
CA ASN A 20 15.03 37.96 -4.98
C ASN A 20 15.32 36.56 -5.51
N PHE A 21 15.15 35.51 -4.70
CA PHE A 21 14.86 34.19 -5.24
C PHE A 21 13.49 34.33 -5.85
N GLN A 22 13.49 34.80 -7.09
CA GLN A 22 12.31 35.01 -7.88
C GLN A 22 11.62 33.65 -7.90
N ASP A 23 10.43 33.60 -7.30
CA ASP A 23 9.42 32.62 -7.68
C ASP A 23 9.26 32.83 -9.18
N ASN A 24 10.06 32.12 -9.97
CA ASN A 24 9.78 31.92 -11.37
C ASN A 24 8.44 31.21 -11.34
N ALA A 25 7.40 32.04 -11.51
CA ALA A 25 6.03 31.64 -11.58
C ALA A 25 5.98 30.37 -12.43
N TYR A 26 5.50 29.31 -11.79
CA TYR A 26 5.37 27.97 -12.31
C TYR A 26 4.68 28.01 -13.68
N SER A 27 5.48 28.13 -14.74
CA SER A 27 5.12 27.54 -16.01
C SER A 27 5.26 26.05 -15.80
N GLN A 28 4.20 25.28 -16.13
CA GLN A 28 4.27 23.85 -16.33
C GLN A 28 5.45 23.56 -17.27
N THR A 29 6.64 23.41 -16.72
CA THR A 29 7.83 23.11 -17.48
C THR A 29 7.63 21.66 -17.83
N ILE A 30 7.32 21.41 -19.11
CA ILE A 30 7.15 20.09 -19.70
C ILE A 30 8.24 19.20 -19.09
N VAL A 31 7.82 18.17 -18.33
CA VAL A 31 8.73 17.16 -17.78
C VAL A 31 9.67 16.78 -18.91
N ASN A 32 10.97 17.01 -18.75
CA ASN A 32 11.95 16.63 -19.77
C ASN A 32 12.17 15.12 -19.66
N TYR A 33 11.16 14.39 -20.11
CA TYR A 33 11.05 12.94 -19.97
C TYR A 33 12.28 12.24 -20.54
N ASP A 34 12.83 12.73 -21.65
CA ASP A 34 14.03 12.15 -22.26
C ASP A 34 15.27 12.25 -21.36
N ALA A 35 15.44 13.39 -20.67
CA ALA A 35 16.54 13.56 -19.73
C ALA A 35 16.36 12.67 -18.49
N GLU A 36 15.16 12.64 -17.93
CA GLU A 36 14.82 11.79 -16.78
C GLU A 36 14.93 10.31 -17.12
N TYR A 37 14.51 9.90 -18.32
CA TYR A 37 14.64 8.53 -18.80
C TYR A 37 16.10 8.09 -18.91
N LYS A 38 16.98 8.94 -19.45
CA LYS A 38 18.41 8.63 -19.54
C LYS A 38 19.06 8.51 -18.17
N GLU A 39 18.71 9.42 -17.24
CA GLU A 39 19.22 9.37 -15.87
C GLU A 39 18.72 8.14 -15.13
N GLY A 40 17.41 7.89 -15.17
CA GLY A 40 16.80 6.69 -14.60
C GLY A 40 17.38 5.41 -15.15
N GLN A 41 17.67 5.34 -16.45
CA GLN A 41 18.31 4.18 -17.06
C GLN A 41 19.73 3.94 -16.51
N LYS A 42 20.50 5.02 -16.27
CA LYS A 42 21.84 4.91 -15.68
C LYS A 42 21.74 4.37 -14.24
N ILE A 43 20.87 4.96 -13.42
CA ILE A 43 20.67 4.53 -12.04
C ILE A 43 20.14 3.09 -11.98
N ALA A 44 19.20 2.72 -12.84
CA ALA A 44 18.67 1.37 -12.93
C ALA A 44 19.78 0.34 -13.23
N LYS A 45 20.71 0.64 -14.16
CA LYS A 45 21.86 -0.22 -14.44
C LYS A 45 22.77 -0.37 -13.23
N GLU A 46 22.98 0.69 -12.46
CA GLU A 46 23.75 0.64 -11.21
C GLU A 46 23.04 -0.26 -10.18
N ILE A 47 21.74 -0.07 -9.94
CA ILE A 47 20.94 -0.91 -9.03
C ILE A 47 20.98 -2.38 -9.46
N GLU A 48 20.84 -2.68 -10.74
CA GLU A 48 20.90 -4.03 -11.28
C GLU A 48 22.29 -4.69 -11.12
N SER A 49 23.34 -3.90 -10.90
CA SER A 49 24.68 -4.42 -10.59
C SER A 49 24.86 -4.77 -9.11
N TYR A 50 24.14 -4.08 -8.20
CA TYR A 50 24.20 -4.31 -6.75
C TYR A 50 23.17 -5.34 -6.27
N TYR A 51 21.97 -5.34 -6.84
CA TYR A 51 20.86 -6.18 -6.42
C TYR A 51 20.61 -7.31 -7.41
N LYS A 52 20.38 -8.52 -6.87
CA LYS A 52 20.01 -9.68 -7.69
C LYS A 52 18.56 -9.53 -8.16
N ILE A 53 18.39 -9.34 -9.47
CA ILE A 53 17.07 -9.29 -10.12
C ILE A 53 16.42 -10.68 -10.15
N VAL A 54 15.12 -10.70 -9.87
CA VAL A 54 14.28 -11.89 -10.00
C VAL A 54 14.07 -12.19 -11.47
N LYS A 55 14.47 -13.39 -11.92
CA LYS A 55 14.37 -13.83 -13.32
C LYS A 55 13.20 -14.77 -13.58
N ASP A 56 12.33 -14.95 -12.59
CA ASP A 56 11.14 -15.79 -12.74
C ASP A 56 10.18 -15.17 -13.77
N PRO A 57 9.88 -15.86 -14.89
CA PRO A 57 9.02 -15.33 -15.93
C PRO A 57 7.58 -15.11 -15.45
N VAL A 58 7.10 -15.87 -14.46
CA VAL A 58 5.75 -15.70 -13.91
C VAL A 58 5.65 -14.40 -13.12
N VAL A 59 6.67 -14.09 -12.32
CA VAL A 59 6.74 -12.82 -11.58
C VAL A 59 6.84 -11.65 -12.56
N GLN A 60 7.70 -11.74 -13.56
CA GLN A 60 7.87 -10.66 -14.53
C GLN A 60 6.61 -10.44 -15.37
N GLU A 61 5.93 -11.50 -15.78
CA GLU A 61 4.67 -11.40 -16.53
C GLU A 61 3.57 -10.73 -15.70
N ARG A 62 3.45 -11.08 -14.42
CA ARG A 62 2.53 -10.43 -13.48
C ARG A 62 2.79 -8.92 -13.40
N LEU A 63 4.06 -8.53 -13.24
CA LEU A 63 4.46 -7.12 -13.17
C LEU A 63 4.23 -6.38 -14.49
N ASN A 64 4.54 -6.99 -15.63
CA ASN A 64 4.32 -6.42 -16.95
C ASN A 64 2.84 -6.16 -17.19
N LYS A 65 1.97 -7.15 -16.92
CA LYS A 65 0.53 -7.03 -17.11
C LYS A 65 -0.09 -5.89 -16.30
N ILE A 66 0.33 -5.72 -15.05
CA ILE A 66 -0.09 -4.59 -14.23
C ILE A 66 0.48 -3.28 -14.80
N GLY A 67 1.80 -3.24 -15.02
CA GLY A 67 2.51 -2.05 -15.51
C GLY A 67 2.00 -1.50 -16.83
N GLU A 68 1.63 -2.35 -17.79
CA GLU A 68 1.06 -1.94 -19.08
C GLU A 68 -0.29 -1.23 -18.92
N ARG A 69 -1.13 -1.72 -18.00
CA ARG A 69 -2.41 -1.06 -17.68
C ARG A 69 -2.15 0.28 -17.03
N LEU A 70 -1.29 0.33 -16.02
CA LEU A 70 -0.92 1.56 -15.32
C LEU A 70 -0.35 2.60 -16.28
N GLN A 71 0.56 2.20 -17.16
CA GLN A 71 1.23 3.09 -18.11
C GLN A 71 0.21 3.82 -19.00
N LYS A 72 -0.82 3.12 -19.48
CA LYS A 72 -1.85 3.73 -20.34
C LYS A 72 -2.53 4.91 -19.64
N TYR A 73 -3.03 4.71 -18.43
CA TYR A 73 -3.76 5.75 -17.69
C TYR A 73 -2.83 6.79 -17.07
N ALA A 74 -1.61 6.40 -16.68
CA ALA A 74 -0.60 7.32 -16.22
C ALA A 74 -0.22 8.34 -17.30
N ARG A 75 -0.08 7.92 -18.57
CA ARG A 75 0.11 8.83 -19.71
C ARG A 75 -1.05 9.80 -19.88
N GLU A 76 -2.28 9.30 -19.76
CA GLU A 76 -3.50 10.11 -19.92
C GLU A 76 -3.62 11.16 -18.80
N PHE A 77 -3.41 10.77 -17.54
CA PHE A 77 -3.57 11.65 -16.39
C PHE A 77 -2.45 12.67 -16.24
N SER A 78 -1.23 12.34 -16.66
CA SER A 78 -0.07 13.22 -16.54
C SER A 78 0.22 14.05 -17.78
N GLY A 79 -0.28 13.63 -18.95
CA GLY A 79 0.09 14.21 -20.25
C GLY A 79 1.48 13.81 -20.76
N VAL A 80 2.22 12.95 -20.05
CA VAL A 80 3.55 12.46 -20.46
C VAL A 80 3.38 11.35 -21.50
N LYS A 81 3.25 11.73 -22.78
CA LYS A 81 2.91 10.82 -23.89
C LYS A 81 3.87 9.63 -24.04
N ASP A 82 5.17 9.87 -23.84
CA ASP A 82 6.22 8.88 -24.08
C ASP A 82 6.58 8.04 -22.83
N LEU A 83 5.84 8.20 -21.72
CA LEU A 83 6.08 7.47 -20.47
C LEU A 83 6.17 5.97 -20.69
N LYS A 84 7.32 5.37 -20.40
CA LYS A 84 7.53 3.93 -20.41
C LYS A 84 7.76 3.43 -18.99
N LEU A 85 6.88 2.55 -18.51
CA LEU A 85 7.07 1.89 -17.23
C LEU A 85 7.92 0.63 -17.41
N THR A 86 9.02 0.54 -16.66
CA THR A 86 9.88 -0.65 -16.60
C THR A 86 9.88 -1.13 -15.16
N ILE A 87 9.12 -2.19 -14.89
CA ILE A 87 8.91 -2.70 -13.54
C ILE A 87 9.72 -3.99 -13.36
N LYS A 88 10.58 -4.05 -12.34
CA LYS A 88 11.43 -5.20 -12.05
C LYS A 88 11.35 -5.59 -10.58
N ALA A 89 11.50 -6.88 -10.31
CA ALA A 89 11.64 -7.37 -8.95
C ALA A 89 13.10 -7.69 -8.61
N TYR A 90 13.49 -7.47 -7.36
CA TYR A 90 14.79 -7.89 -6.84
C TYR A 90 14.64 -8.65 -5.51
N TYR A 91 15.60 -9.53 -5.23
CA TYR A 91 15.59 -10.31 -3.99
C TYR A 91 15.92 -9.43 -2.78
N SER A 92 14.94 -9.22 -1.90
CA SER A 92 15.09 -8.71 -0.55
C SER A 92 13.90 -9.17 0.30
N ASN A 93 14.14 -9.42 1.59
CA ASN A 93 13.08 -9.72 2.56
C ASN A 93 12.34 -8.46 3.06
N ASP A 94 12.91 -7.27 2.78
CA ASP A 94 12.27 -6.00 3.11
C ASP A 94 10.97 -5.86 2.32
N VAL A 95 9.96 -5.24 2.92
CA VAL A 95 8.71 -4.92 2.22
C VAL A 95 8.85 -3.51 1.67
N ASN A 96 9.24 -3.41 0.40
CA ASN A 96 9.55 -2.13 -0.22
C ASN A 96 9.27 -2.13 -1.73
N ALA A 97 8.94 -0.95 -2.25
CA ALA A 97 8.92 -0.62 -3.66
C ALA A 97 9.44 0.81 -3.81
N PHE A 98 10.04 1.14 -4.95
CA PHE A 98 10.45 2.51 -5.24
C PHE A 98 10.49 2.77 -6.73
N ALA A 99 10.18 4.01 -7.11
CA ALA A 99 10.39 4.54 -8.44
C ALA A 99 11.75 5.24 -8.61
N LEU A 100 12.23 5.30 -9.84
CA LEU A 100 13.27 6.18 -10.32
C LEU A 100 12.72 7.09 -11.43
N PRO A 101 13.40 8.21 -11.72
CA PRO A 101 13.07 9.07 -12.85
C PRO A 101 12.88 8.29 -14.16
N GLY A 102 11.98 8.75 -15.02
CA GLY A 102 11.77 8.15 -16.34
C GLY A 102 10.96 6.85 -16.38
N GLY A 103 10.43 6.37 -15.24
CA GLY A 103 9.48 5.26 -15.19
C GLY A 103 10.09 3.89 -14.86
N PHE A 104 11.26 3.85 -14.24
CA PHE A 104 11.81 2.59 -13.72
C PHE A 104 11.28 2.35 -12.30
N ILE A 105 10.63 1.23 -12.06
CA ILE A 105 10.05 0.89 -10.76
C ILE A 105 10.62 -0.44 -10.30
N PHE A 106 11.08 -0.50 -9.05
CA PHE A 106 11.62 -1.69 -8.44
C PHE A 106 10.74 -2.12 -7.27
N VAL A 107 10.49 -3.43 -7.17
CA VAL A 107 9.73 -4.04 -6.07
C VAL A 107 10.52 -5.18 -5.45
N THR A 108 10.50 -5.30 -4.13
CA THR A 108 11.19 -6.40 -3.44
C THR A 108 10.38 -7.69 -3.50
N THR A 109 11.05 -8.84 -3.37
CA THR A 109 10.36 -10.11 -3.10
C THR A 109 9.56 -10.07 -1.79
N GLY A 110 10.02 -9.32 -0.78
CA GLY A 110 9.27 -9.10 0.46
C GLY A 110 7.94 -8.41 0.20
N MET A 111 7.90 -7.35 -0.61
CA MET A 111 6.65 -6.68 -0.99
C MET A 111 5.73 -7.60 -1.79
N LEU A 112 6.27 -8.37 -2.74
CA LEU A 112 5.50 -9.34 -3.52
C LEU A 112 4.86 -10.44 -2.66
N ASN A 113 5.54 -10.84 -1.58
CA ASN A 113 5.03 -11.79 -0.58
C ASN A 113 4.07 -11.13 0.43
N PHE A 114 4.21 -9.82 0.63
CA PHE A 114 3.39 -9.07 1.56
C PHE A 114 2.00 -8.79 0.97
N VAL A 115 1.92 -8.32 -0.27
CA VAL A 115 0.62 -8.10 -0.95
C VAL A 115 -0.12 -9.41 -1.17
N ARG A 116 -1.42 -9.44 -0.90
CA ARG A 116 -2.29 -10.62 -1.03
C ARG A 116 -2.96 -10.72 -2.40
N THR A 117 -3.19 -9.59 -3.05
CA THR A 117 -3.93 -9.51 -4.32
C THR A 117 -3.19 -8.68 -5.35
N ASP A 118 -3.61 -8.81 -6.61
CA ASP A 118 -3.16 -7.90 -7.68
C ASP A 118 -3.72 -6.49 -7.51
N ASP A 119 -4.83 -6.31 -6.79
CA ASP A 119 -5.36 -4.99 -6.44
C ASP A 119 -4.39 -4.23 -5.51
N GLU A 120 -3.91 -4.90 -4.46
CA GLU A 120 -2.89 -4.35 -3.56
C GLU A 120 -1.60 -4.02 -4.31
N LEU A 121 -1.08 -4.95 -5.11
CA LEU A 121 0.14 -4.73 -5.89
C LEU A 121 -0.02 -3.58 -6.90
N ALA A 122 -1.15 -3.52 -7.61
CA ALA A 122 -1.42 -2.46 -8.56
C ALA A 122 -1.53 -1.09 -7.88
N CYS A 123 -2.10 -1.01 -6.68
CA CYS A 123 -2.14 0.23 -5.90
C CYS A 123 -0.74 0.71 -5.51
N ILE A 124 0.13 -0.18 -5.02
CA ILE A 124 1.53 0.17 -4.69
C ILE A 124 2.29 0.63 -5.94
N LEU A 125 2.19 -0.11 -7.05
CA LEU A 125 2.84 0.30 -8.31
C LEU A 125 2.25 1.60 -8.87
N SER A 126 0.96 1.87 -8.63
CA SER A 126 0.33 3.15 -9.01
C SER A 126 0.84 4.31 -8.17
N HIS A 127 1.08 4.09 -6.87
CA HIS A 127 1.70 5.06 -5.97
C HIS A 127 3.11 5.42 -6.46
N GLU A 128 3.94 4.41 -6.74
CA GLU A 128 5.28 4.62 -7.32
C GLU A 128 5.22 5.33 -8.68
N THR A 129 4.26 4.95 -9.53
CA THR A 129 4.03 5.65 -10.80
C THR A 129 3.65 7.12 -10.59
N GLY A 130 2.89 7.42 -9.53
CA GLY A 130 2.55 8.78 -9.10
C GLY A 130 3.79 9.62 -8.82
N HIS A 131 4.78 9.06 -8.11
CA HIS A 131 6.06 9.76 -7.87
C HIS A 131 6.80 10.10 -9.17
N VAL A 132 6.75 9.22 -10.17
CA VAL A 132 7.34 9.48 -11.49
C VAL A 132 6.60 10.61 -12.20
N VAL A 133 5.29 10.44 -12.41
CA VAL A 133 4.56 11.33 -13.34
C VAL A 133 4.22 12.70 -12.75
N LEU A 134 4.24 12.82 -11.43
CA LEU A 134 4.10 14.08 -10.72
C LEU A 134 5.45 14.75 -10.43
N ASP A 135 6.54 14.19 -10.96
CA ASP A 135 7.89 14.74 -10.87
C ASP A 135 8.33 14.97 -9.41
N HIS A 136 8.01 14.00 -8.55
CA HIS A 136 8.32 14.09 -7.12
C HIS A 136 9.83 14.01 -6.88
N HIS A 137 10.57 13.27 -7.71
CA HIS A 137 12.03 13.20 -7.61
C HIS A 137 12.69 14.58 -7.74
N ARG A 138 12.37 15.36 -8.78
CA ARG A 138 12.93 16.72 -8.93
C ARG A 138 12.47 17.65 -7.82
N LYS A 139 11.17 17.64 -7.49
CA LYS A 139 10.62 18.45 -6.39
C LYS A 139 11.35 18.18 -5.06
N GLN A 140 11.61 16.90 -4.77
CA GLN A 140 12.34 16.48 -3.58
C GLN A 140 13.81 16.93 -3.62
N MET A 141 14.48 16.75 -4.75
CA MET A 141 15.87 17.23 -4.93
C MET A 141 15.97 18.75 -4.81
N GLU A 142 14.99 19.52 -5.29
CA GLU A 142 14.95 20.97 -5.15
C GLU A 142 14.75 21.41 -3.70
N LEU A 143 13.84 20.76 -2.98
CA LEU A 143 13.67 20.96 -1.54
C LEU A 143 14.99 20.72 -0.82
N GLN A 144 15.65 19.60 -1.10
CA GLN A 144 16.94 19.26 -0.50
C GLN A 144 18.05 20.24 -0.88
N LYS A 145 18.18 20.63 -2.14
CA LYS A 145 19.15 21.65 -2.57
C LYS A 145 18.96 22.97 -1.83
N LYS A 146 17.71 23.40 -1.58
CA LYS A 146 17.44 24.58 -0.74
C LYS A 146 17.99 24.38 0.68
N TYR A 147 17.76 23.24 1.31
CA TYR A 147 18.30 22.93 2.64
C TYR A 147 19.83 22.78 2.65
N THR A 148 20.42 22.15 1.64
CA THR A 148 21.87 22.00 1.48
C THR A 148 22.54 23.34 1.21
N LEU A 149 21.94 24.25 0.44
CA LEU A 149 22.44 25.61 0.23
C LEU A 149 22.34 26.46 1.51
N VAL A 150 21.27 26.31 2.29
CA VAL A 150 21.16 26.93 3.63
C VAL A 150 22.21 26.37 4.58
N ALA A 151 22.41 25.05 4.60
CA ALA A 151 23.43 24.40 5.40
C ALA A 151 24.85 24.79 4.94
N LEU A 152 25.11 24.89 3.64
CA LEU A 152 26.38 25.38 3.09
C LEU A 152 26.58 26.86 3.40
N ALA A 153 25.55 27.70 3.38
CA ALA A 153 25.67 29.10 3.80
C ALA A 153 26.08 29.20 5.29
N VAL A 154 25.56 28.30 6.13
CA VAL A 154 25.97 28.16 7.55
C VAL A 154 27.40 27.62 7.68
N ILE A 155 27.80 26.65 6.86
CA ILE A 155 29.15 26.04 6.87
C ILE A 155 30.22 26.99 6.31
N ILE A 156 29.91 27.72 5.24
CA ILE A 156 30.78 28.76 4.66
C ILE A 156 30.92 29.92 5.66
N ALA A 157 29.85 30.26 6.39
CA ALA A 157 29.91 31.19 7.51
C ALA A 157 30.75 30.67 8.69
N SER A 158 30.89 29.34 8.85
CA SER A 158 31.68 28.69 9.91
C SER A 158 33.06 28.18 9.48
N ARG A 159 33.48 28.39 8.22
CA ARG A 159 34.78 28.01 7.62
C ARG A 159 35.10 26.49 7.65
N GLY A 160 34.17 25.63 7.21
CA GLY A 160 34.41 24.18 7.07
C GLY A 160 34.52 23.69 5.61
N ASN A 161 35.52 22.83 5.33
CA ASN A 161 35.80 22.17 4.05
C ASN A 161 34.63 21.30 3.55
N ALA A 162 34.31 21.37 2.25
CA ALA A 162 33.39 20.47 1.57
C ALA A 162 34.12 19.70 0.46
N ALA A 163 34.37 18.41 0.68
CA ALA A 163 34.83 17.49 -0.36
C ALA A 163 34.08 16.15 -0.21
N ALA A 164 33.26 15.79 -1.19
CA ALA A 164 32.73 14.44 -1.35
C ALA A 164 32.11 14.29 -2.76
N SER A 165 32.69 13.47 -3.64
CA SER A 165 32.13 13.25 -4.99
C SER A 165 32.15 11.78 -5.45
N GLU A 166 32.06 10.80 -4.55
CA GLU A 166 31.90 9.39 -4.96
C GLU A 166 30.92 8.59 -4.09
N SER A 167 30.63 9.06 -2.86
CA SER A 167 29.54 8.57 -2.00
C SER A 167 28.15 9.13 -2.35
N ALA A 168 28.05 9.95 -3.40
CA ALA A 168 26.87 10.75 -3.70
C ALA A 168 25.70 9.94 -4.29
N SER A 169 25.93 8.84 -5.01
CA SER A 169 24.84 8.07 -5.66
C SER A 169 24.03 7.24 -4.66
N LEU A 170 24.69 6.55 -3.72
CA LEU A 170 24.05 5.82 -2.62
C LEU A 170 23.33 6.76 -1.65
N LEU A 171 23.95 7.91 -1.33
CA LEU A 171 23.32 8.93 -0.50
C LEU A 171 22.12 9.57 -1.21
N SER A 172 22.21 9.80 -2.53
CA SER A 172 21.09 10.29 -3.35
C SER A 172 19.94 9.29 -3.37
N MET A 173 20.21 7.99 -3.44
CA MET A 173 19.20 6.93 -3.40
C MET A 173 18.43 6.89 -2.06
N ALA A 174 19.14 6.99 -0.93
CA ALA A 174 18.52 7.09 0.39
C ALA A 174 17.70 8.39 0.57
N MET A 175 18.14 9.48 -0.05
CA MET A 175 17.47 10.78 0.02
C MET A 175 16.30 10.93 -0.97
N MET A 176 16.26 10.13 -2.04
CA MET A 176 15.22 10.17 -3.09
C MET A 176 13.91 9.52 -2.68
N ASN A 177 13.90 8.62 -1.69
CA ASN A 177 12.70 7.90 -1.29
C ASN A 177 12.01 8.44 -0.03
N GLN A 178 12.55 9.52 0.58
CA GLN A 178 11.89 10.20 1.70
C GLN A 178 11.14 11.44 1.21
N TYR A 179 9.92 11.28 0.70
CA TYR A 179 9.14 12.44 0.27
C TYR A 179 8.39 13.09 1.45
N SER A 180 8.12 14.38 1.31
CA SER A 180 7.26 15.08 2.26
C SER A 180 5.83 14.50 2.25
N ILE A 181 5.10 14.62 3.35
CA ILE A 181 3.71 14.14 3.48
C ILE A 181 2.77 14.73 2.42
N GLY A 182 3.07 15.95 1.96
CA GLY A 182 2.32 16.58 0.87
C GLY A 182 2.52 15.90 -0.49
N LEU A 183 3.71 15.36 -0.76
CA LEU A 183 4.00 14.58 -1.97
C LEU A 183 3.44 13.16 -1.84
N GLU A 184 3.50 12.56 -0.66
CA GLU A 184 2.85 11.27 -0.37
C GLU A 184 1.36 11.30 -0.68
N LYS A 185 0.67 12.32 -0.16
CA LYS A 185 -0.76 12.49 -0.37
C LYS A 185 -1.11 12.64 -1.85
N GLN A 186 -0.26 13.32 -2.62
CA GLN A 186 -0.43 13.43 -4.07
C GLN A 186 -0.25 12.07 -4.78
N ALA A 187 0.75 11.29 -4.35
CA ALA A 187 0.98 9.95 -4.89
C ALA A 187 -0.16 8.98 -4.51
N ASP A 188 -0.69 9.05 -3.28
CA ASP A 188 -1.85 8.27 -2.83
C ASP A 188 -3.12 8.61 -3.60
N GLU A 189 -3.41 9.91 -3.77
CA GLU A 189 -4.56 10.36 -4.55
C GLU A 189 -4.43 9.90 -6.02
N PHE A 190 -3.22 9.99 -6.60
CA PHE A 190 -2.95 9.47 -7.94
C PHE A 190 -3.14 7.95 -7.98
N ALA A 191 -2.65 7.21 -7.00
CA ALA A 191 -2.75 5.76 -6.93
C ALA A 191 -4.20 5.29 -6.93
N ILE A 192 -5.07 5.94 -6.13
CA ILE A 192 -6.51 5.65 -6.09
C ILE A 192 -7.13 5.86 -7.48
N LYS A 193 -6.89 7.02 -8.11
CA LYS A 193 -7.45 7.33 -9.43
C LYS A 193 -6.95 6.36 -10.51
N CYS A 194 -5.65 6.06 -10.51
CA CYS A 194 -5.02 5.19 -11.49
C CYS A 194 -5.51 3.75 -11.35
N ALA A 195 -5.56 3.22 -10.12
CA ALA A 195 -6.08 1.88 -9.84
C ALA A 195 -7.54 1.74 -10.31
N MET A 196 -8.40 2.71 -9.97
CA MET A 196 -9.80 2.75 -10.43
C MET A 196 -9.89 2.72 -11.97
N ALA A 197 -9.10 3.55 -12.65
CA ALA A 197 -9.11 3.64 -14.10
C ALA A 197 -8.63 2.35 -14.77
N CYS A 198 -7.70 1.64 -14.12
CA CYS A 198 -7.18 0.35 -14.58
C CYS A 198 -8.09 -0.84 -14.26
N GLY A 199 -9.20 -0.63 -13.55
CA GLY A 199 -10.12 -1.67 -13.12
C GLY A 199 -9.62 -2.50 -11.91
N TYR A 200 -8.64 -1.97 -11.17
CA TYR A 200 -8.21 -2.52 -9.88
C TYR A 200 -9.02 -1.91 -8.74
N ASN A 201 -9.18 -2.63 -7.65
CA ASN A 201 -9.85 -2.12 -6.45
C ASN A 201 -8.90 -1.16 -5.68
N PRO A 202 -9.18 0.16 -5.64
CA PRO A 202 -8.29 1.14 -4.99
C PRO A 202 -8.27 1.00 -3.47
N VAL A 203 -9.20 0.24 -2.87
CA VAL A 203 -9.15 -0.14 -1.45
C VAL A 203 -7.91 -0.98 -1.14
N GLY A 204 -7.27 -1.60 -2.15
CA GLY A 204 -5.99 -2.29 -2.00
C GLY A 204 -4.88 -1.38 -1.46
N LEU A 205 -4.91 -0.07 -1.75
CA LEU A 205 -3.97 0.88 -1.15
C LEU A 205 -4.20 0.99 0.35
N LEU A 206 -5.46 1.11 0.77
CA LEU A 206 -5.85 1.22 2.17
C LEU A 206 -5.44 -0.04 2.96
N THR A 207 -5.78 -1.23 2.45
CA THR A 207 -5.48 -2.48 3.15
C THR A 207 -3.98 -2.70 3.27
N THR A 208 -3.20 -2.38 2.23
CA THR A 208 -1.74 -2.50 2.27
C THR A 208 -1.15 -1.54 3.31
N MET A 209 -1.60 -0.28 3.36
CA MET A 209 -1.13 0.72 4.31
C MET A 209 -1.51 0.39 5.76
N GLU A 210 -2.75 -0.07 5.99
CA GLU A 210 -3.19 -0.52 7.32
C GLU A 210 -2.33 -1.71 7.81
N ARG A 211 -1.95 -2.64 6.93
CA ARG A 211 -1.07 -3.77 7.25
C ARG A 211 0.37 -3.34 7.52
N LEU A 212 0.89 -2.37 6.76
CA LEU A 212 2.21 -1.80 7.01
C LEU A 212 2.26 -1.13 8.39
N ASN A 213 1.26 -0.29 8.70
CA ASN A 213 1.14 0.36 10.01
C ASN A 213 1.07 -0.66 11.17
N ALA A 214 0.32 -1.75 10.99
CA ALA A 214 0.24 -2.82 11.99
C ALA A 214 1.60 -3.51 12.24
N ARG A 215 2.36 -3.76 11.17
CA ARG A 215 3.72 -4.31 11.25
C ARG A 215 4.70 -3.37 11.95
N GLU A 216 4.61 -2.08 11.68
CA GLU A 216 5.48 -1.07 12.30
C GLU A 216 5.24 -0.98 13.81
N ARG A 217 3.98 -1.07 14.25
CA ARG A 217 3.61 -1.00 15.67
C ARG A 217 4.00 -2.25 16.49
N SER A 218 4.08 -3.41 15.84
CA SER A 218 4.37 -4.70 16.50
C SER A 218 5.86 -5.01 16.61
N SER A 219 6.70 -4.38 15.78
CA SER A 219 8.15 -4.58 15.81
C SER A 219 8.76 -3.87 17.04
N GLN A 220 8.94 -4.60 18.15
CA GLN A 220 9.53 -4.10 19.42
C GLN A 220 11.07 -3.90 19.37
N ASP A 221 11.75 -4.30 18.29
CA ASP A 221 13.20 -4.13 18.14
C ASP A 221 13.59 -2.94 17.25
N ILE A 222 14.62 -2.26 17.76
CA ILE A 222 15.15 -0.95 17.43
C ILE A 222 15.96 -0.95 16.12
N ASN A 223 15.82 0.17 15.39
CA ASN A 223 16.72 0.72 14.35
C ASN A 223 16.78 -0.01 13.00
N TRP A 224 15.82 0.31 12.13
CA TRP A 224 15.94 0.07 10.69
C TRP A 224 16.69 1.24 10.06
N GLY A 225 18.02 1.16 10.09
CA GLY A 225 18.89 2.19 9.54
C GLY A 225 18.45 2.68 8.15
N ILE A 226 18.39 4.00 7.99
CA ILE A 226 18.36 4.76 6.72
C ILE A 226 17.17 4.49 5.77
N TYR A 227 16.29 3.51 6.02
CA TYR A 227 15.28 3.06 5.03
C TYR A 227 13.83 2.99 5.54
N GLN A 228 13.36 4.00 6.28
CA GLN A 228 11.92 4.31 6.33
C GLN A 228 11.61 5.40 5.31
N ASN A 229 10.89 5.00 4.27
CA ASN A 229 10.38 5.85 3.21
C ASN A 229 8.88 6.04 3.48
N HIS A 230 8.43 7.29 3.38
CA HIS A 230 7.08 7.81 3.59
C HIS A 230 6.67 8.16 5.05
N PRO A 231 6.28 9.42 5.35
CA PRO A 231 5.84 9.91 6.67
C PRO A 231 4.55 9.27 7.23
N ASP A 232 4.31 9.50 8.54
CA ASP A 232 3.28 8.93 9.43
C ASP A 232 2.14 8.19 8.73
N THR A 233 2.29 6.86 8.67
CA THR A 233 1.37 5.90 8.06
C THR A 233 -0.07 6.08 8.57
N GLU A 234 -0.27 6.54 9.81
CA GLU A 234 -1.62 6.79 10.36
C GLU A 234 -2.32 7.99 9.70
N GLU A 235 -1.59 9.05 9.40
CA GLU A 235 -2.15 10.25 8.78
C GLU A 235 -2.57 9.94 7.34
N ARG A 236 -1.73 9.21 6.60
CA ARG A 236 -2.02 8.75 5.23
C ARG A 236 -3.25 7.86 5.16
N ILE A 237 -3.42 6.91 6.09
CA ILE A 237 -4.62 6.07 6.17
C ILE A 237 -5.89 6.93 6.26
N LYS A 238 -5.87 8.00 7.07
CA LYS A 238 -7.02 8.93 7.20
C LYS A 238 -7.31 9.63 5.87
N TYR A 239 -6.28 10.10 5.16
CA TYR A 239 -6.46 10.73 3.84
C TYR A 239 -6.95 9.74 2.79
N ILE A 240 -6.39 8.54 2.73
CA ILE A 240 -6.82 7.48 1.79
C ILE A 240 -8.29 7.14 2.01
N ILE A 241 -8.74 6.99 3.27
CA ILE A 241 -10.17 6.77 3.57
C ILE A 241 -11.02 7.94 3.09
N ALA A 242 -10.57 9.18 3.29
CA ALA A 242 -11.29 10.37 2.84
C ALA A 242 -11.37 10.44 1.31
N ASP A 243 -10.29 10.13 0.60
CA ASP A 243 -10.23 10.13 -0.86
C ASP A 243 -11.07 9.00 -1.48
N LEU A 244 -11.02 7.78 -0.92
CA LEU A 244 -11.88 6.68 -1.34
C LEU A 244 -13.37 7.07 -1.23
N LYS A 245 -13.77 7.69 -0.11
CA LYS A 245 -15.13 8.20 0.08
C LYS A 245 -15.47 9.33 -0.89
N LYS A 246 -14.55 10.26 -1.12
CA LYS A 246 -14.68 11.37 -2.09
C LYS A 246 -14.96 10.85 -3.50
N TYR A 247 -14.32 9.74 -3.90
CA TYR A 247 -14.52 9.11 -5.21
C TYR A 247 -15.68 8.10 -5.24
N GLY A 248 -16.49 8.02 -4.18
CA GLY A 248 -17.64 7.11 -4.13
C GLY A 248 -17.27 5.63 -4.06
N VAL A 249 -16.04 5.31 -3.65
CA VAL A 249 -15.60 3.92 -3.49
C VAL A 249 -16.16 3.35 -2.20
N ILE A 250 -16.88 2.24 -2.30
CA ILE A 250 -17.31 1.46 -1.15
C ILE A 250 -16.07 0.76 -0.57
N ILE A 251 -15.74 1.08 0.69
CA ILE A 251 -14.61 0.46 1.38
C ILE A 251 -15.02 -0.94 1.83
N ASN A 252 -14.52 -1.94 1.11
CA ASN A 252 -14.60 -3.35 1.50
C ASN A 252 -13.20 -3.94 1.49
N ARG A 253 -12.57 -3.98 2.67
CA ARG A 253 -11.20 -4.47 2.88
C ARG A 253 -11.08 -5.95 2.56
N ARG A 254 -12.14 -6.72 2.86
CA ARG A 254 -12.17 -8.16 2.63
C ARG A 254 -11.98 -8.50 1.15
N ILE A 255 -12.70 -7.82 0.27
CA ILE A 255 -12.59 -8.03 -1.17
C ILE A 255 -11.22 -7.56 -1.68
N ALA A 256 -10.75 -6.40 -1.24
CA ALA A 256 -9.50 -5.82 -1.73
C ALA A 256 -8.25 -6.64 -1.38
N ALA A 257 -8.21 -7.23 -0.17
CA ALA A 257 -7.09 -8.03 0.32
C ALA A 257 -7.37 -9.54 0.30
N ASP A 258 -8.53 -9.95 -0.21
CA ASP A 258 -8.99 -11.35 -0.27
C ASP A 258 -8.87 -12.06 1.09
N TYR A 259 -9.43 -11.43 2.13
CA TYR A 259 -9.49 -11.96 3.49
C TYR A 259 -10.71 -12.86 3.70
N PHE A 260 -10.61 -13.78 4.66
CA PHE A 260 -11.67 -14.70 5.05
C PHE A 260 -12.28 -15.41 3.83
N ARG A 261 -11.44 -15.86 2.90
CA ARG A 261 -11.89 -16.50 1.66
C ARG A 261 -12.68 -17.77 2.01
N VAL A 262 -13.97 -17.80 1.65
CA VAL A 262 -14.81 -18.97 1.88
C VAL A 262 -14.67 -19.91 0.69
N THR A 263 -14.22 -21.13 0.93
CA THR A 263 -14.09 -22.17 -0.11
C THR A 263 -14.72 -23.47 0.36
N ASN A 264 -14.99 -24.38 -0.58
CA ASN A 264 -15.49 -25.71 -0.26
C ASN A 264 -14.76 -26.80 -1.03
N LYS A 265 -14.62 -27.97 -0.39
CA LYS A 265 -14.11 -29.20 -1.03
C LYS A 265 -15.03 -30.35 -0.66
N GLY A 266 -15.91 -30.74 -1.58
CA GLY A 266 -17.01 -31.65 -1.27
C GLY A 266 -17.94 -31.03 -0.21
N PRO A 267 -18.23 -31.73 0.91
CA PRO A 267 -19.12 -31.23 1.96
C PRO A 267 -18.41 -30.35 3.00
N ASN A 268 -17.11 -30.12 2.86
CA ASN A 268 -16.32 -29.33 3.81
C ASN A 268 -16.35 -27.85 3.41
N ILE A 269 -16.66 -26.97 4.36
CA ILE A 269 -16.51 -25.51 4.21
C ILE A 269 -15.25 -25.06 4.94
N TYR A 270 -14.39 -24.33 4.22
CA TYR A 270 -13.18 -23.73 4.74
C TYR A 270 -13.31 -22.20 4.71
N ILE A 271 -12.70 -21.55 5.68
CA ILE A 271 -12.48 -20.11 5.71
C ILE A 271 -10.97 -19.92 5.75
N GLU A 272 -10.42 -19.21 4.76
CA GLU A 272 -9.00 -19.23 4.46
C GLU A 272 -8.52 -20.67 4.21
N LYS A 273 -7.74 -21.23 5.15
CA LYS A 273 -7.24 -22.60 5.13
C LYS A 273 -7.85 -23.46 6.24
N ASP A 274 -8.58 -22.85 7.16
CA ASP A 274 -9.14 -23.53 8.33
C ASP A 274 -10.49 -24.16 7.99
N LEU A 275 -10.65 -25.44 8.34
CA LEU A 275 -11.93 -26.13 8.24
C LEU A 275 -12.90 -25.52 9.25
N TRP A 276 -14.01 -24.95 8.78
CA TRP A 276 -15.06 -24.49 9.66
C TRP A 276 -15.95 -25.67 10.08
N PHE A 277 -16.55 -26.37 9.11
CA PHE A 277 -17.32 -27.59 9.36
C PHE A 277 -17.52 -28.45 8.11
N ASN A 278 -17.97 -29.69 8.34
CA ASN A 278 -18.44 -30.62 7.32
C ASN A 278 -19.97 -30.74 7.43
N LEU A 279 -20.70 -30.55 6.33
CA LEU A 279 -22.17 -30.64 6.34
C LEU A 279 -22.69 -32.03 6.72
N GLN A 280 -21.95 -33.09 6.41
CA GLN A 280 -22.35 -34.48 6.67
C GLN A 280 -22.33 -34.83 8.16
N ASP A 281 -21.57 -34.08 8.96
CA ASP A 281 -21.52 -34.29 10.41
C ASP A 281 -22.85 -33.87 11.09
N TYR A 282 -23.70 -33.10 10.40
CA TYR A 282 -24.92 -32.50 10.95
C TYR A 282 -26.14 -32.69 10.02
N PRO A 283 -26.56 -33.94 9.75
CA PRO A 283 -27.65 -34.24 8.80
C PRO A 283 -29.02 -33.69 9.24
N GLU A 284 -29.23 -33.51 10.54
CA GLU A 284 -30.43 -32.89 11.13
C GLU A 284 -30.57 -31.39 10.77
N ILE A 285 -29.44 -30.72 10.53
CA ILE A 285 -29.37 -29.29 10.20
C ILE A 285 -29.29 -29.08 8.69
N PHE A 286 -28.60 -29.98 7.99
CA PHE A 286 -28.34 -29.90 6.55
C PHE A 286 -28.90 -31.13 5.79
N PRO A 287 -30.23 -31.25 5.67
CA PRO A 287 -30.86 -32.40 5.03
C PRO A 287 -30.60 -32.46 3.52
N ASN A 288 -30.29 -31.33 2.86
CA ASN A 288 -29.89 -31.30 1.45
C ASN A 288 -28.52 -30.63 1.29
N PRO A 289 -27.43 -31.42 1.34
CA PRO A 289 -26.08 -30.88 1.36
C PRO A 289 -25.75 -29.93 0.21
N PHE A 290 -26.30 -30.13 -1.00
CA PHE A 290 -26.01 -29.25 -2.14
C PHE A 290 -26.67 -27.87 -2.04
N ILE A 291 -27.96 -27.84 -1.69
CA ILE A 291 -28.72 -26.59 -1.53
C ILE A 291 -28.22 -25.81 -0.31
N ASP A 292 -27.96 -26.54 0.78
CA ASP A 292 -27.53 -25.98 2.05
C ASP A 292 -26.11 -25.40 1.94
N LEU A 293 -25.17 -26.12 1.30
CA LEU A 293 -23.81 -25.64 1.08
C LEU A 293 -23.79 -24.31 0.32
N THR A 294 -24.54 -24.24 -0.77
CA THR A 294 -24.62 -23.04 -1.61
C THR A 294 -25.16 -21.85 -0.81
N SER A 295 -26.21 -22.08 -0.01
CA SER A 295 -26.87 -21.05 0.79
C SER A 295 -25.97 -20.56 1.93
N VAL A 296 -25.32 -21.49 2.65
CA VAL A 296 -24.40 -21.16 3.74
C VAL A 296 -23.20 -20.38 3.21
N ILE A 297 -22.56 -20.84 2.12
CA ILE A 297 -21.42 -20.13 1.52
C ILE A 297 -21.83 -18.71 1.09
N LYS A 298 -23.00 -18.57 0.45
CA LYS A 298 -23.49 -17.26 0.03
C LYS A 298 -23.71 -16.33 1.23
N ASN A 299 -24.44 -16.79 2.24
CA ASN A 299 -24.77 -15.96 3.40
C ASN A 299 -23.53 -15.65 4.25
N LEU A 300 -22.61 -16.60 4.39
CA LEU A 300 -21.34 -16.38 5.07
C LEU A 300 -20.49 -15.33 4.33
N ASN A 301 -20.40 -15.41 3.00
CA ASN A 301 -19.69 -14.38 2.21
C ASN A 301 -20.32 -13.00 2.36
N LEU A 302 -21.65 -12.90 2.31
CA LEU A 302 -22.38 -11.64 2.56
C LEU A 302 -22.08 -11.09 3.95
N ALA A 303 -22.17 -11.94 4.97
CA ALA A 303 -21.88 -11.57 6.35
C ALA A 303 -20.45 -11.08 6.55
N LEU A 304 -19.45 -11.81 6.04
CA LEU A 304 -18.05 -11.45 6.21
C LEU A 304 -17.65 -10.19 5.42
N ASN A 305 -18.35 -9.89 4.32
CA ASN A 305 -18.17 -8.65 3.56
C ASN A 305 -18.60 -7.40 4.34
N GLU A 306 -19.44 -7.55 5.36
CA GLU A 306 -19.84 -6.45 6.22
C GLU A 306 -18.79 -6.07 7.27
N GLU A 307 -17.59 -6.65 7.19
CA GLU A 307 -16.48 -6.44 8.14
C GLU A 307 -16.92 -6.63 9.61
N PRO A 308 -17.55 -7.77 9.97
CA PRO A 308 -18.06 -8.00 11.32
C PRO A 308 -16.91 -8.18 12.31
N ASN A 309 -17.10 -7.68 13.54
CA ASN A 309 -16.26 -8.04 14.67
C ASN A 309 -16.66 -9.42 15.22
N ILE A 310 -15.76 -10.04 15.99
CA ILE A 310 -16.02 -11.33 16.65
C ILE A 310 -17.27 -11.31 17.55
N TYR A 311 -17.63 -10.14 18.08
CA TYR A 311 -18.82 -9.95 18.93
C TYR A 311 -20.11 -9.85 18.12
N ASP A 312 -20.04 -9.60 16.82
CA ASP A 312 -21.20 -9.56 15.92
C ASP A 312 -21.70 -10.95 15.55
N ILE A 313 -20.92 -11.99 15.88
CA ILE A 313 -21.26 -13.41 15.65
C ILE A 313 -22.03 -13.93 16.87
N ARG A 314 -23.32 -14.23 16.67
CA ARG A 314 -24.24 -14.60 17.74
C ARG A 314 -25.05 -15.82 17.35
N VAL A 315 -25.44 -16.59 18.37
CA VAL A 315 -26.47 -17.63 18.21
C VAL A 315 -27.77 -17.08 18.76
N ILE A 316 -28.77 -16.90 17.89
CA ILE A 316 -30.06 -16.33 18.25
C ILE A 316 -31.08 -17.46 18.38
N ASN A 317 -31.69 -17.56 19.55
CA ASN A 317 -32.72 -18.55 19.86
C ASN A 317 -34.11 -17.92 19.75
N SER A 318 -34.94 -18.48 18.87
CA SER A 318 -36.35 -18.13 18.71
C SER A 318 -37.25 -19.32 19.04
N LYS A 319 -38.56 -19.12 19.17
CA LYS A 319 -39.50 -20.19 19.55
C LYS A 319 -39.38 -21.44 18.66
N ASN A 320 -39.17 -21.27 17.35
CA ASN A 320 -39.15 -22.36 16.38
C ASN A 320 -37.78 -22.61 15.74
N SER A 321 -36.83 -21.68 15.87
CA SER A 321 -35.54 -21.75 15.17
C SER A 321 -34.37 -21.30 16.05
N VAL A 322 -33.18 -21.80 15.73
CA VAL A 322 -31.89 -21.31 16.21
C VAL A 322 -31.05 -20.90 15.00
N ILE A 323 -30.38 -19.75 15.10
CA ILE A 323 -29.72 -19.10 13.96
C ILE A 323 -28.29 -18.71 14.34
N ILE A 324 -27.31 -18.97 13.48
CA ILE A 324 -26.02 -18.26 13.51
C ILE A 324 -26.21 -16.95 12.74
N ASP A 325 -26.25 -15.85 13.48
CA ASP A 325 -26.36 -14.49 12.99
C ASP A 325 -24.97 -13.84 12.99
N ILE A 326 -24.64 -13.15 11.89
CA ILE A 326 -23.45 -12.32 11.80
C ILE A 326 -23.89 -10.95 11.30
N LYS A 327 -23.84 -9.95 12.17
CA LYS A 327 -24.22 -8.57 11.85
C LYS A 327 -25.59 -8.47 11.13
N ASN A 328 -26.59 -9.16 11.67
CA ASN A 328 -27.97 -9.24 11.15
C ASN A 328 -28.14 -10.05 9.85
N ILE A 329 -27.16 -10.88 9.48
CA ILE A 329 -27.25 -11.82 8.37
C ILE A 329 -27.29 -13.25 8.93
N ALA A 330 -28.40 -13.95 8.66
CA ALA A 330 -28.59 -15.34 9.05
C ALA A 330 -27.75 -16.27 8.16
N VAL A 331 -26.68 -16.85 8.72
CA VAL A 331 -25.75 -17.73 8.00
C VAL A 331 -26.26 -19.17 7.98
N ILE A 332 -26.63 -19.71 9.14
CA ILE A 332 -27.22 -21.04 9.31
C ILE A 332 -28.51 -20.88 10.11
N THR A 333 -29.59 -21.52 9.68
CA THR A 333 -30.87 -21.59 10.40
C THR A 333 -31.26 -23.04 10.58
N ALA A 334 -31.52 -23.45 11.82
CA ALA A 334 -31.96 -24.80 12.16
C ALA A 334 -33.22 -24.75 13.06
N LYS A 335 -33.91 -25.88 13.19
CA LYS A 335 -35.03 -26.03 14.14
C LYS A 335 -34.52 -25.86 15.57
N ASN A 336 -35.27 -25.17 16.42
CA ASN A 336 -34.89 -25.01 17.83
C ASN A 336 -35.07 -26.33 18.61
N THR A 337 -33.99 -27.11 18.67
CA THR A 337 -33.82 -28.28 19.55
C THR A 337 -32.60 -28.04 20.45
N GLU A 338 -32.50 -28.77 21.56
CA GLU A 338 -31.32 -28.69 22.44
C GLU A 338 -30.03 -29.07 21.70
N GLU A 339 -30.09 -30.09 20.83
CA GLU A 339 -28.97 -30.57 20.03
C GLU A 339 -28.51 -29.52 19.01
N ASN A 340 -29.44 -28.96 18.22
CA ASN A 340 -29.10 -27.94 17.23
C ASN A 340 -28.53 -26.68 17.87
N ARG A 341 -29.01 -26.30 19.08
CA ARG A 341 -28.45 -25.16 19.82
C ARG A 341 -26.98 -25.38 20.16
N LYS A 342 -26.62 -26.55 20.71
CA LYS A 342 -25.23 -26.90 21.03
C LYS A 342 -24.34 -26.91 19.78
N VAL A 343 -24.82 -27.49 18.69
CA VAL A 343 -24.07 -27.51 17.42
C VAL A 343 -23.83 -26.09 16.91
N LEU A 344 -24.85 -25.23 16.87
CA LEU A 344 -24.67 -23.86 16.39
C LEU A 344 -23.80 -23.02 17.31
N GLU A 345 -23.81 -23.26 18.62
CA GLU A 345 -22.88 -22.64 19.58
C GLU A 345 -21.42 -23.07 19.33
N GLU A 346 -21.19 -24.36 19.05
CA GLU A 346 -19.88 -24.88 18.68
C GLU A 346 -19.38 -24.27 17.36
N LEU A 347 -20.22 -24.28 16.31
CA LEU A 347 -19.88 -23.71 15.01
C LEU A 347 -19.61 -22.21 15.10
N SER A 348 -20.39 -21.47 15.88
CA SER A 348 -20.16 -20.04 16.17
C SER A 348 -18.82 -19.81 16.86
N SER A 349 -18.47 -20.64 17.85
CA SER A 349 -17.20 -20.56 18.57
C SER A 349 -16.00 -20.88 17.65
N ARG A 350 -16.12 -21.91 16.80
CA ARG A 350 -15.11 -22.23 15.77
C ARG A 350 -14.93 -21.07 14.79
N LEU A 351 -16.02 -20.47 14.33
CA LEU A 351 -15.96 -19.31 13.42
C LEU A 351 -15.23 -18.12 14.06
N LYS A 352 -15.55 -17.79 15.31
CA LYS A 352 -14.87 -16.73 16.07
C LYS A 352 -13.37 -16.99 16.18
N ASN A 353 -12.98 -18.24 16.46
CA ASN A 353 -11.58 -18.63 16.54
C ASN A 353 -10.86 -18.49 15.19
N ILE A 354 -11.46 -18.96 14.09
CA ILE A 354 -10.90 -18.79 12.74
C ILE A 354 -10.75 -17.29 12.42
N MET A 355 -11.76 -16.48 12.72
CA MET A 355 -11.72 -15.04 12.50
C MET A 355 -10.67 -14.34 13.35
N TRP A 356 -10.46 -14.78 14.59
CA TRP A 356 -9.42 -14.28 15.48
C TRP A 356 -8.02 -14.58 14.92
N LYS A 357 -7.75 -15.87 14.60
CA LYS A 357 -6.48 -16.36 14.02
C LYS A 357 -6.09 -15.68 12.72
N ASN A 358 -7.09 -15.43 11.89
CA ASN A 358 -6.90 -14.82 10.57
C ASN A 358 -7.27 -13.32 10.58
N SER A 359 -7.47 -12.74 11.77
CA SER A 359 -7.77 -11.33 11.88
C SER A 359 -6.61 -10.52 11.32
N PHE A 360 -6.94 -9.33 10.81
CA PHE A 360 -6.01 -8.39 10.24
C PHE A 360 -4.78 -8.11 11.14
N TRP A 361 -4.90 -8.33 12.45
CA TRP A 361 -3.93 -7.93 13.48
C TRP A 361 -3.04 -9.06 14.01
N GLU A 362 -3.44 -10.34 13.93
CA GLU A 362 -2.61 -11.45 14.44
C GLU A 362 -1.48 -11.87 13.49
N ALA A 363 -1.50 -11.47 12.21
CA ALA A 363 -0.39 -11.74 11.29
C ALA A 363 0.94 -11.04 11.67
N PHE A 364 0.94 -10.24 12.75
CA PHE A 364 2.04 -9.41 13.19
C PHE A 364 2.46 -9.62 14.65
N ASN A 365 1.89 -10.61 15.37
CA ASN A 365 2.33 -11.00 16.72
C ASN A 365 3.21 -12.24 16.71
#